data_AF-A0A382HW00-F1
#
_entry.id   AF-A0A382HW00-F1
#
_cell.length_a   1.000
_cell.length_b   1.000
_cell.length_c   1.000
_cell.angle_alpha   90.00
_cell.angle_beta   90.00
_cell.angle_gamma   90.00
#
_symmetry.space_group_name_H-M   'P 1'
#
loop_
_entity.id
_entity.type
_entity.pdbx_description
1 polymer ?
#
loop_
_entity_poly.entity_id
_entity_poly.type
_entity_poly.pdbx_seq_one_letter_code
_entity_poly.pdbx_strand_id
1 'polypeptide(L)'
;MVDTSAYLTEDQMISLALVAGLLLISKLHDMLDLSGLLAAMLVGLTVSILGHWTWLVILVIFLFVGSMATKWRFEEKRALSIHESNEGTRGWRNVMANSAAASLVAILSWFGEGDWYYLAVTCSV
;
A
#
# COMPACT_ATOMS: atom_id res chain seq x y z
N MET A 1 19.61 21.59 12.61
CA MET A 1 18.71 20.98 11.60
C MET A 1 19.58 20.03 10.81
N VAL A 2 19.29 18.73 10.81
CA VAL A 2 20.13 17.75 10.08
C VAL A 2 19.80 17.90 8.60
N ASP A 3 20.78 18.30 7.79
CA ASP A 3 20.64 18.42 6.34
C ASP A 3 20.53 17.02 5.73
N THR A 4 19.29 16.53 5.70
CA THR A 4 18.95 15.17 5.29
C THR A 4 19.10 14.97 3.78
N SER A 5 19.07 16.08 3.03
CA SER A 5 19.31 16.15 1.59
C SER A 5 20.71 15.71 1.16
N ALA A 6 21.67 15.61 2.08
CA ALA A 6 23.01 15.08 1.80
C ALA A 6 23.02 13.54 1.64
N TYR A 7 22.00 12.84 2.14
CA TYR A 7 21.95 11.38 2.17
C TYR A 7 20.70 10.79 1.49
N LEU A 8 19.60 11.55 1.43
CA LEU A 8 18.33 11.11 0.84
C LEU A 8 17.86 12.11 -0.20
N THR A 9 17.36 11.61 -1.33
CA THR A 9 16.69 12.46 -2.32
C THR A 9 15.33 12.93 -1.80
N GLU A 10 14.82 14.05 -2.31
CA GLU A 10 13.50 14.57 -1.93
C GLU A 10 12.40 13.51 -2.12
N ASP A 11 12.46 12.76 -3.23
CA ASP A 11 11.52 11.68 -3.51
C ASP A 11 11.57 10.57 -2.46
N GLN A 12 12.76 10.18 -2.00
CA GLN A 12 12.92 9.17 -0.95
C GLN A 12 12.37 9.66 0.39
N MET A 13 12.53 10.95 0.71
CA MET A 13 11.94 11.53 1.92
C MET A 13 10.41 11.50 1.86
N ILE A 14 9.82 11.83 0.71
CA ILE A 14 8.37 11.74 0.49
C ILE A 14 7.89 10.29 0.61
N SER A 15 8.61 9.33 0.02
CA SER A 15 8.32 7.90 0.12
C SER A 15 8.27 7.43 1.58
N LEU A 16 9.28 7.75 2.38
CA LEU A 16 9.34 7.36 3.80
C LEU A 16 8.19 7.98 4.60
N ALA A 17 7.88 9.26 4.36
CA ALA A 17 6.77 9.95 5.01
C ALA A 17 5.42 9.31 4.67
N LEU A 18 5.21 8.94 3.41
CA LEU A 18 3.99 8.26 2.96
C LEU A 18 3.85 6.85 3.57
N VAL A 19 4.94 6.07 3.63
CA VAL A 19 4.91 4.75 4.29
C VAL A 19 4.60 4.90 5.79
N ALA A 20 5.22 5.86 6.47
CA ALA A 20 4.92 6.12 7.88
C ALA A 20 3.44 6.53 8.08
N GLY A 21 2.92 7.41 7.22
CA GLY A 21 1.51 7.82 7.22
C GLY A 21 0.57 6.65 6.96
N LEU A 22 0.88 5.80 5.98
CA LEU A 22 0.11 4.58 5.69
C LEU A 22 0.03 3.66 6.90
N LEU A 23 1.15 3.37 7.57
CA LEU A 23 1.18 2.51 8.74
C LEU A 23 0.41 3.11 9.92
N LEU A 24 0.53 4.42 10.13
CA LEU A 24 -0.18 5.13 11.18
C LEU A 24 -1.70 5.09 10.95
N ILE A 25 -2.16 5.49 9.77
CA ILE A 25 -3.59 5.51 9.41
C ILE A 25 -4.17 4.09 9.44
N SER A 26 -3.44 3.11 8.91
CA SER A 26 -3.89 1.71 8.90
C SER A 26 -4.08 1.16 10.31
N LYS A 27 -3.19 1.54 11.24
CA LYS A 27 -3.30 1.16 12.65
C LYS A 27 -4.42 1.91 13.38
N LEU A 28 -4.63 3.20 13.09
CA LEU A 28 -5.68 4.00 13.72
C LEU A 28 -7.09 3.59 13.29
N HIS A 29 -7.25 3.15 12.05
CA HIS A 29 -8.54 2.74 11.50
C HIS A 29 -8.74 1.22 11.48
N ASP A 30 -7.87 0.44 12.13
CA ASP A 30 -7.87 -1.03 12.13
C ASP A 30 -8.05 -1.61 10.72
N MET A 31 -7.36 -1.04 9.73
CA MET A 31 -7.52 -1.44 8.33
C MET A 31 -6.77 -2.73 8.03
N LEU A 32 -5.64 -2.93 8.71
CA LEU A 32 -4.71 -4.04 8.54
C LEU A 32 -4.41 -4.67 9.90
N ASP A 33 -4.29 -5.99 9.93
CA ASP A 33 -3.71 -6.69 11.08
C ASP A 33 -2.17 -6.51 11.12
N LEU A 34 -1.51 -7.03 12.16
CA LEU A 34 -0.05 -6.90 12.29
C LEU A 34 0.70 -7.50 11.08
N SER A 35 0.21 -8.60 10.52
CA SER A 35 0.81 -9.22 9.34
C SER A 35 0.61 -8.36 8.09
N GLY A 36 -0.57 -7.74 7.95
CA GLY A 36 -0.92 -6.79 6.90
C GLY A 36 -0.07 -5.52 6.98
N LEU A 37 0.16 -4.99 8.17
CA LEU A 37 1.04 -3.82 8.39
C LEU A 37 2.48 -4.11 7.95
N LEU A 38 3.03 -5.27 8.29
CA LEU A 38 4.38 -5.66 7.85
C LEU A 38 4.45 -5.82 6.33
N ALA A 39 3.44 -6.45 5.72
CA ALA A 39 3.35 -6.56 4.28
C ALA A 39 3.23 -5.19 3.60
N ALA A 40 2.41 -4.29 4.14
CA ALA A 40 2.23 -2.93 3.62
C ALA A 40 3.52 -2.10 3.73
N MET A 41 4.29 -2.27 4.81
CA MET A 41 5.61 -1.65 4.95
C MET A 41 6.57 -2.14 3.86
N LEU A 42 6.70 -3.47 3.69
CA LEU A 42 7.60 -4.06 2.70
C LEU A 42 7.24 -3.64 1.27
N VAL A 43 5.98 -3.79 0.90
CA VAL A 43 5.45 -3.37 -0.41
C VAL A 43 5.66 -1.88 -0.61
N GLY A 44 5.28 -1.07 0.39
CA GLY A 44 5.33 0.38 0.28
C GLY A 44 6.74 0.90 0.08
N LEU A 45 7.72 0.37 0.82
CA LEU A 45 9.14 0.70 0.62
C LEU A 45 9.64 0.21 -0.73
N THR A 46 9.31 -1.01 -1.13
CA THR A 46 9.74 -1.59 -2.41
C THR A 46 9.26 -0.72 -3.58
N VAL A 47 7.96 -0.43 -3.64
CA VAL A 47 7.33 0.33 -4.73
C VAL A 47 7.82 1.79 -4.76
N SER A 48 8.01 2.40 -3.60
CA SER A 48 8.34 3.83 -3.52
C SER A 48 9.83 4.15 -3.63
N ILE A 49 10.73 3.22 -3.28
CA ILE A 49 12.19 3.41 -3.38
C ILE A 49 12.73 2.91 -4.72
N LEU A 50 12.29 1.73 -5.19
CA LEU A 50 12.74 1.16 -6.47
C LEU A 50 11.95 1.71 -7.67
N GLY A 51 10.76 2.25 -7.40
CA GLY A 51 9.94 2.98 -8.36
C GLY A 51 9.88 4.46 -8.01
N HIS A 52 8.68 4.96 -7.72
CA HIS A 52 8.43 6.38 -7.42
C HIS A 52 7.33 6.54 -6.35
N TRP A 53 7.42 7.58 -5.52
CA TRP A 53 6.46 7.82 -4.43
C TRP A 53 5.01 7.98 -4.91
N THR A 54 4.82 8.52 -6.12
CA THR A 54 3.50 8.68 -6.74
C THR A 54 2.76 7.36 -6.93
N TRP A 55 3.48 6.24 -7.07
CA TRP A 55 2.89 4.91 -7.22
C TRP A 55 2.36 4.39 -5.88
N LEU A 56 3.05 4.69 -4.79
CA LEU A 56 2.60 4.37 -3.44
C LEU A 56 1.28 5.10 -3.11
N VAL A 57 1.12 6.36 -3.53
CA VAL A 57 -0.12 7.13 -3.29
C VAL A 57 -1.34 6.40 -3.84
N ILE A 58 -1.23 5.80 -5.03
CA ILE A 58 -2.33 5.04 -5.65
C ILE A 58 -2.71 3.83 -4.77
N LEU A 59 -1.72 3.08 -4.27
CA LEU A 59 -1.94 1.93 -3.38
C LEU A 59 -2.59 2.35 -2.06
N VAL A 60 -2.16 3.49 -1.49
CA VAL A 60 -2.75 4.04 -0.25
C VAL A 60 -4.23 4.37 -0.46
N ILE A 61 -4.57 5.05 -1.55
CA ILE A 61 -5.97 5.40 -1.87
C ILE A 61 -6.81 4.14 -2.05
N PHE A 62 -6.31 3.15 -2.79
CA PHE A 62 -7.02 1.89 -3.01
C PHE A 62 -7.26 1.13 -1.70
N LEU A 63 -6.24 1.02 -0.84
CA LEU A 63 -6.39 0.40 0.48
C LEU A 63 -7.43 1.16 1.31
N PHE A 64 -7.37 2.49 1.33
CA PHE A 64 -8.30 3.32 2.09
C PHE A 64 -9.75 3.13 1.67
N VAL A 65 -10.03 3.28 0.39
CA VAL A 65 -11.38 3.11 -0.17
C VAL A 65 -11.86 1.67 0.02
N GLY A 66 -11.00 0.68 -0.24
CA GLY A 66 -11.32 -0.73 -0.10
C GLY A 66 -11.64 -1.14 1.34
N SER A 67 -10.85 -0.68 2.31
CA SER A 67 -11.10 -0.94 3.74
C SER A 67 -12.38 -0.27 4.23
N MET A 68 -12.68 0.95 3.77
CA MET A 68 -13.95 1.61 4.09
C MET A 68 -15.15 0.84 3.53
N ALA A 69 -15.05 0.37 2.28
CA ALA A 69 -16.09 -0.44 1.65
C ALA A 69 -16.34 -1.78 2.37
N THR A 70 -15.27 -2.44 2.85
CA THR A 70 -15.39 -3.67 3.65
C THR A 70 -16.16 -3.41 4.95
N LYS A 71 -15.81 -2.35 5.69
CA LYS A 71 -16.42 -2.01 6.99
C LYS A 71 -17.80 -1.38 6.88
N TRP A 72 -18.19 -0.89 5.70
CA TRP A 72 -19.52 -0.32 5.52
C TRP A 72 -20.61 -1.37 5.77
N ARG A 73 -21.57 -1.03 6.66
CA ARG A 73 -22.72 -1.87 7.05
C ARG A 73 -22.30 -3.25 7.55
N PHE A 74 -21.20 -3.33 8.31
CA PHE A 74 -20.69 -4.60 8.82
C PHE A 74 -21.71 -5.34 9.70
N GLU A 75 -22.49 -4.65 10.52
CA GLU A 75 -23.54 -5.26 11.36
C GLU A 75 -24.66 -5.91 10.52
N GLU A 76 -25.04 -5.32 9.38
CA GLU A 76 -26.01 -5.92 8.46
C GLU A 76 -25.43 -7.19 7.81
N LYS A 77 -24.15 -7.16 7.40
CA LYS A 77 -23.43 -8.33 6.86
C LYS A 77 -23.26 -9.44 7.91
N ARG A 78 -23.09 -9.06 9.18
CA ARG A 78 -22.99 -9.98 10.31
C ARG A 78 -24.31 -10.67 10.57
N ALA A 79 -25.43 -9.94 10.55
CA ALA A 79 -26.77 -10.50 10.69
C ALA A 79 -27.13 -11.49 9.57
N LEU A 80 -26.56 -11.29 8.38
CA LEU A 80 -26.71 -12.18 7.22
C LEU A 80 -25.69 -13.34 7.19
N SER A 81 -24.79 -13.46 8.17
CA SER A 81 -23.72 -14.48 8.22
C SER A 81 -22.79 -14.49 6.99
N ILE A 82 -22.67 -13.36 6.29
CA ILE A 82 -21.79 -13.17 5.10
C ILE A 82 -20.58 -12.26 5.41
N HIS A 83 -20.28 -12.07 6.69
CA HIS A 83 -19.21 -11.18 7.15
C HIS A 83 -17.81 -11.79 6.93
N GLU A 84 -16.82 -10.93 6.75
CA GLU A 84 -15.41 -11.34 6.63
C GLU A 84 -14.89 -11.83 7.99
N SER A 85 -14.12 -12.91 8.01
CA SER A 85 -13.76 -13.65 9.24
C SER A 85 -12.95 -12.84 10.27
N ASN A 86 -12.36 -11.71 9.84
CA ASN A 86 -11.42 -10.90 10.61
C ASN A 86 -12.00 -9.53 11.01
N GLU A 87 -13.31 -9.43 11.24
CA GLU A 87 -14.00 -8.18 11.61
C GLU A 87 -13.79 -7.04 10.59
N GLY A 88 -13.55 -7.40 9.32
CA GLY A 88 -13.27 -6.46 8.23
C GLY A 88 -11.84 -5.91 8.20
N THR A 89 -10.91 -6.47 8.98
CA THR A 89 -9.47 -6.17 8.92
C THR A 89 -8.77 -7.04 7.87
N ARG A 90 -7.78 -6.48 7.16
CA ARG A 90 -7.09 -7.14 6.05
C ARG A 90 -5.71 -7.67 6.47
N GLY A 91 -5.42 -8.94 6.18
CA GLY A 91 -4.11 -9.55 6.47
C GLY A 91 -3.10 -9.45 5.32
N TRP A 92 -1.89 -9.95 5.55
CA TRP A 92 -0.78 -9.91 4.58
C TRP A 92 -1.12 -10.49 3.21
N ARG A 93 -1.93 -11.56 3.16
CA ARG A 93 -2.36 -12.19 1.90
C ARG A 93 -3.15 -11.23 1.02
N ASN A 94 -4.00 -10.40 1.62
CA ASN A 94 -4.80 -9.42 0.89
C ASN A 94 -3.91 -8.28 0.35
N VAL A 95 -2.97 -7.81 1.17
CA VAL A 95 -1.99 -6.79 0.74
C VAL A 95 -1.15 -7.28 -0.42
N MET A 96 -0.60 -8.51 -0.32
CA MET A 96 0.21 -9.10 -1.39
C MET A 96 -0.60 -9.37 -2.65
N ALA A 97 -1.84 -9.85 -2.53
CA ALA A 97 -2.70 -10.10 -3.69
C ALA A 97 -2.88 -8.83 -4.55
N ASN A 98 -3.10 -7.68 -3.92
CA ASN A 98 -3.30 -6.41 -4.64
C ASN A 98 -1.99 -5.73 -5.07
N SER A 99 -0.87 -6.03 -4.41
CA SER A 99 0.35 -5.21 -4.54
C SER A 99 1.58 -5.95 -5.07
N ALA A 100 1.52 -7.29 -5.20
CA ALA A 100 2.64 -8.10 -5.67
C ALA A 100 3.03 -7.76 -7.11
N ALA A 101 2.05 -7.57 -8.00
CA ALA A 101 2.30 -7.17 -9.38
C ALA A 101 3.02 -5.80 -9.44
N ALA A 102 2.52 -4.82 -8.69
CA ALA A 102 3.15 -3.49 -8.59
C ALA A 102 4.58 -3.58 -8.04
N SER A 103 4.81 -4.43 -7.04
CA SER A 103 6.15 -4.62 -6.43
C SER A 103 7.13 -5.27 -7.41
N LEU A 104 6.67 -6.26 -8.19
CA LEU A 104 7.49 -6.89 -9.22
C LEU A 104 7.85 -5.91 -10.34
N VAL A 105 6.87 -5.11 -10.79
CA VAL A 105 7.12 -4.06 -11.79
C VAL A 105 8.13 -3.06 -11.27
N ALA A 106 8.04 -2.59 -10.02
CA ALA A 106 9.01 -1.68 -9.42
C ALA A 106 10.44 -2.26 -9.37
N ILE A 107 10.58 -3.57 -9.11
CA ILE A 107 11.88 -4.23 -9.14
C ILE A 107 12.44 -4.28 -10.57
N LEU A 108 11.65 -4.69 -11.56
CA LEU A 108 12.10 -4.79 -12.96
C LEU A 108 12.45 -3.42 -13.55
N SER A 109 11.64 -2.42 -13.18
CA SER A 109 11.79 -0.99 -13.45
C SER A 109 13.20 -0.49 -13.15
N TRP A 110 13.73 -0.86 -12.00
CA TRP A 110 15.05 -0.45 -11.54
C TRP A 110 16.19 -0.89 -12.49
N PHE A 111 15.99 -1.96 -13.26
CA PHE A 111 17.02 -2.54 -14.14
C PHE A 111 16.82 -2.20 -15.63
N GLY A 112 15.72 -1.57 -16.04
CA GLY A 112 15.38 -1.35 -17.45
C GLY A 112 15.16 0.13 -17.82
N GLU A 113 15.72 0.56 -18.96
CA GLU A 113 15.50 1.89 -19.55
C GLU A 113 14.17 1.92 -20.32
N GLY A 114 13.05 2.04 -19.60
CA GLY A 114 11.71 2.13 -20.19
C GLY A 114 11.03 3.44 -19.81
N ASP A 115 10.69 4.27 -20.80
CA ASP A 115 10.37 5.69 -20.57
C ASP A 115 9.12 5.96 -19.71
N TRP A 116 8.15 5.03 -19.56
CA TRP A 116 6.98 5.21 -18.68
C TRP A 116 6.26 3.93 -18.19
N TYR A 117 6.62 2.74 -18.68
CA TYR A 117 5.83 1.47 -18.76
C TYR A 117 4.28 1.49 -18.81
N TYR A 118 3.64 2.66 -18.90
CA TYR A 118 2.21 2.94 -19.01
C TYR A 118 1.42 2.72 -17.71
N LEU A 119 1.72 3.54 -16.69
CA LEU A 119 1.29 3.40 -15.29
C LEU A 119 1.96 2.14 -14.69
N ALA A 120 1.77 1.77 -13.43
CA ALA A 120 1.91 0.35 -13.04
C ALA A 120 0.78 -0.51 -13.69
N VAL A 121 0.49 -0.20 -14.97
CA VAL A 121 -0.44 -0.61 -16.02
C VAL A 121 -1.89 -0.83 -15.63
N THR A 122 -2.57 0.28 -15.29
CA THR A 122 -4.04 0.55 -15.38
C THR A 122 -5.00 -0.35 -14.60
N CYS A 123 -4.46 -1.43 -14.11
CA CYS A 123 -5.03 -2.73 -13.79
C CYS A 123 -3.86 -3.36 -12.99
N SER A 124 -4.03 -4.33 -12.14
CA SER A 124 -4.54 -5.57 -12.67
C SER A 124 -5.20 -6.34 -11.55
N VAL A 125 -6.30 -5.67 -11.18
CA VAL A 125 -7.55 -6.02 -10.48
C VAL A 125 -7.48 -6.14 -8.97
#